data_AF-R8DD06-F1
#
_entry.id   AF-R8DD06-F1
#
_cell.length_a   1.000
_cell.length_b   1.000
_cell.length_c   1.000
_cell.angle_alpha   90.00
_cell.angle_beta   90.00
_cell.angle_gamma   90.00
#
_symmetry.space_group_name_H-M   'P 1'
#
loop_
_entity.id
_entity.type
_entity.pdbx_description
1 polymer ?
#
loop_
_entity_poly.entity_id
_entity_poly.type
_entity_poly.pdbx_seq_one_letter_code
_entity_poly.pdbx_strand_id
1 'polypeptide(L)'
;MNGLARAIFFGKQGKLREQTIQHQLQRVSALNLIINAISIWNTLHLTKAVKCQKRIGSFNENLLHHMSPLGGEHINLLGEYHFNSEKVVSLDSLRPLKLS
;
A
#
# COMPACT_ATOMS: atom_id res chain seq x y z
N MET A 1 13.95 -5.99 -7.19
CA MET A 1 13.11 -6.10 -5.97
C MET A 1 12.76 -4.70 -5.49
N ASN A 2 11.48 -4.35 -5.50
CA ASN A 2 10.97 -3.03 -5.12
C ASN A 2 11.16 -2.77 -3.62
N GLY A 3 11.41 -1.53 -3.21
CA GLY A 3 11.64 -1.16 -1.80
C GLY A 3 10.50 -1.58 -0.86
N LEU A 4 9.25 -1.46 -1.32
CA LEU A 4 8.06 -1.89 -0.60
C LEU A 4 8.03 -3.40 -0.32
N ALA A 5 8.38 -4.23 -1.31
CA ALA A 5 8.40 -5.68 -1.14
C ALA A 5 9.43 -6.11 -0.08
N ARG A 6 10.56 -5.41 0.02
CA ARG A 6 11.56 -5.65 1.09
C ARG A 6 11.05 -5.23 2.47
N ALA A 7 10.32 -4.11 2.54
CA ALA A 7 9.73 -3.63 3.78
C ALA A 7 8.66 -4.60 4.33
N ILE A 8 7.84 -5.18 3.46
CA ILE A 8 6.80 -6.17 3.85
C ILE A 8 7.42 -7.48 4.31
N PHE A 9 8.50 -7.94 3.66
CA PHE A 9 9.12 -9.24 3.96
C PHE A 9 10.08 -9.21 5.17
N PHE A 10 9.83 -8.34 6.17
CA PHE A 10 10.73 -8.16 7.29
C PHE A 10 10.78 -9.42 8.18
N GLY A 11 11.77 -10.27 7.87
CA GLY A 11 12.05 -11.56 8.50
C GLY A 11 12.96 -12.39 7.59
N LYS A 12 14.27 -12.37 7.86
CA LYS A 12 15.38 -13.01 7.09
C LYS A 12 15.88 -12.29 5.81
N GLN A 13 15.99 -10.95 5.80
CA GLN A 13 16.67 -10.20 4.72
C GLN A 13 16.12 -10.44 3.30
N GLY A 14 14.83 -10.74 3.15
CA GLY A 14 14.25 -11.07 1.83
C GLY A 14 14.68 -12.44 1.26
N LYS A 15 15.25 -13.34 2.09
CA LYS A 15 15.59 -14.70 1.69
C LYS A 15 14.58 -15.71 2.25
N LEU A 16 13.87 -16.37 1.36
CA LEU A 16 13.03 -17.54 1.65
C LEU A 16 13.92 -18.75 1.99
N ARG A 17 14.33 -18.87 3.26
CA ARG A 17 14.91 -20.12 3.79
C ARG A 17 13.81 -20.95 4.43
N GLU A 18 13.06 -21.63 3.58
CA GLU A 18 12.09 -22.67 3.96
C GLU A 18 12.41 -23.97 3.22
N GLN A 19 12.25 -25.10 3.91
CA GLN A 19 12.70 -26.42 3.47
C GLN A 19 11.90 -27.00 2.28
N THR A 20 10.75 -26.40 1.92
CA THR A 20 9.83 -26.95 0.91
C THR A 20 9.24 -25.86 0.01
N ILE A 21 9.12 -26.16 -1.29
CA ILE A 21 8.61 -25.24 -2.33
C ILE A 21 7.20 -24.73 -2.02
N GLN A 22 6.33 -25.55 -1.42
CA GLN A 22 4.95 -25.16 -1.09
C GLN A 22 4.89 -23.99 -0.11
N HIS A 23 5.72 -23.99 0.94
CA HIS A 23 5.77 -22.88 1.90
C HIS A 23 6.30 -21.59 1.26
N GLN A 24 7.27 -21.71 0.34
CA GLN A 24 7.78 -20.58 -0.42
C GLN A 24 6.69 -19.97 -1.31
N LEU A 25 5.94 -20.81 -2.04
CA LEU A 25 4.83 -20.35 -2.88
C LEU A 25 3.73 -19.67 -2.07
N GLN A 26 3.35 -20.24 -0.92
CA GLN A 26 2.34 -19.66 -0.06
C GLN A 26 2.75 -18.26 0.44
N ARG A 27 4.02 -18.08 0.81
CA ARG A 27 4.55 -16.77 1.22
C ARG A 27 4.63 -15.77 0.08
N VAL A 28 5.06 -16.19 -1.11
CA VAL A 28 5.09 -15.32 -2.30
C VAL A 28 3.68 -14.87 -2.68
N SER A 29 2.70 -15.78 -2.65
CA SER A 29 1.30 -15.43 -2.90
C SER A 29 0.75 -14.44 -1.87
N ALA A 30 1.04 -14.65 -0.58
CA ALA A 30 0.65 -13.72 0.47
C ALA A 30 1.31 -12.34 0.29
N LEU A 31 2.61 -12.31 -0.06
CA LEU A 31 3.32 -11.07 -0.34
C LEU A 31 2.70 -10.31 -1.52
N ASN A 32 2.41 -11.00 -2.62
CA ASN A 32 1.75 -10.40 -3.78
C ASN A 32 0.37 -9.83 -3.42
N LEU A 33 -0.40 -10.55 -2.60
CA LEU A 33 -1.70 -10.07 -2.13
C LEU A 33 -1.57 -8.75 -1.34
N ILE A 34 -0.60 -8.67 -0.43
CA ILE A 34 -0.35 -7.46 0.37
C ILE A 34 0.11 -6.30 -0.52
N ILE A 35 1.04 -6.55 -1.46
CA ILE A 35 1.51 -5.52 -2.40
C ILE A 35 0.35 -4.98 -3.24
N ASN A 36 -0.53 -5.85 -3.74
CA ASN A 36 -1.69 -5.45 -4.52
C ASN A 36 -2.68 -4.65 -3.68
N ALA A 37 -2.97 -5.07 -2.45
CA ALA A 37 -3.84 -4.35 -1.53
C ALA A 37 -3.31 -2.94 -1.23
N ILE A 38 -2.00 -2.81 -0.95
CA ILE A 38 -1.33 -1.52 -0.73
C ILE A 38 -1.40 -0.65 -1.98
N SER A 39 -1.14 -1.23 -3.16
CA SER A 39 -1.17 -0.50 -4.43
C SER A 39 -2.56 0.07 -4.74
N ILE A 40 -3.62 -0.71 -4.50
CA ILE A 40 -5.02 -0.27 -4.64
C ILE A 40 -5.31 0.85 -3.66
N TRP A 41 -4.94 0.67 -2.39
CA TRP A 41 -5.17 1.68 -1.34
C TRP A 41 -4.46 3.00 -1.63
N ASN A 42 -3.21 2.94 -2.10
CA ASN A 42 -2.43 4.10 -2.53
C ASN A 42 -3.06 4.78 -3.75
N THR A 43 -3.50 4.02 -4.75
CA THR A 43 -4.14 4.57 -5.97
C THR A 43 -5.44 5.30 -5.64
N LEU A 44 -6.25 4.75 -4.74
CA LEU A 44 -7.48 5.40 -4.27
C LEU A 44 -7.20 6.70 -3.52
N HIS A 45 -6.20 6.70 -2.63
CA HIS A 45 -5.80 7.90 -1.89
C HIS A 45 -5.23 8.99 -2.81
N LEU A 46 -4.35 8.62 -3.74
CA LEU A 46 -3.80 9.55 -4.73
C LEU A 46 -4.91 10.13 -5.60
N THR A 47 -5.88 9.34 -6.03
CA THR A 47 -7.05 9.83 -6.79
C THR A 47 -7.83 10.87 -6.00
N LYS A 48 -8.07 10.63 -4.71
CA LYS A 48 -8.75 11.59 -3.81
C LYS A 48 -7.92 12.87 -3.62
N ALA A 49 -6.61 12.74 -3.44
CA ALA A 49 -5.69 13.86 -3.28
C ALA A 49 -5.64 14.74 -4.54
N VAL A 50 -5.51 14.14 -5.73
CA VAL A 50 -5.53 14.85 -7.01
C VAL A 50 -6.86 15.58 -7.21
N LYS A 51 -8.01 14.93 -6.94
CA LYS A 51 -9.32 15.58 -7.02
C LYS A 51 -9.43 16.79 -6.08
N CYS A 52 -8.88 16.68 -4.87
CA CYS A 52 -8.85 17.79 -3.92
C CYS A 52 -7.97 18.94 -4.41
N GLN A 53 -6.75 18.64 -4.86
CA GLN A 53 -5.81 19.65 -5.36
C GLN A 53 -6.32 20.37 -6.62
N LYS A 54 -7.00 19.64 -7.53
CA LYS A 54 -7.67 20.22 -8.69
C LYS A 54 -8.75 21.23 -8.31
N ARG A 55 -9.48 21.00 -7.21
CA ARG A 55 -10.48 21.98 -6.70
C ARG A 55 -9.82 23.24 -6.14
N ILE A 56 -8.62 23.12 -5.56
CA ILE A 56 -7.85 24.25 -5.01
C ILE A 56 -7.14 25.04 -6.13
N GLY A 57 -6.99 24.45 -7.33
CA GLY A 57 -6.50 25.13 -8.53
C GLY A 57 -4.99 25.10 -8.73
N SER A 58 -4.24 24.38 -7.89
CA SER A 58 -2.76 24.34 -7.91
C SER A 58 -2.18 23.00 -8.38
N PHE A 59 -2.97 22.16 -9.05
CA PHE A 59 -2.52 20.84 -9.51
C PHE A 59 -1.99 20.87 -10.94
N ASN A 60 -0.73 20.47 -11.14
CA ASN A 60 -0.13 20.26 -12.46
C ASN A 60 -0.30 18.80 -12.90
N GLU A 61 -1.10 18.57 -13.95
CA GLU A 61 -1.40 17.22 -14.45
C GLU A 61 -0.17 16.48 -14.98
N ASN A 62 0.85 17.20 -15.48
CA ASN A 62 2.07 16.59 -16.00
C ASN A 62 2.86 15.84 -14.92
N LEU A 63 2.69 16.23 -13.64
CA LEU A 63 3.34 15.55 -12.51
C LEU A 63 2.72 14.18 -12.20
N LEU A 64 1.49 13.91 -12.68
CA LEU A 64 0.79 12.66 -12.41
C LEU A 64 1.55 11.44 -12.97
N HIS A 65 2.20 11.60 -14.13
CA HIS A 65 2.99 10.53 -14.76
C HIS A 65 4.22 10.12 -13.97
N HIS A 66 4.66 10.96 -13.02
CA HIS A 66 5.81 10.69 -12.16
C HIS A 66 5.42 10.09 -10.79
N MET A 67 4.12 9.97 -10.50
CA MET A 67 3.65 9.39 -9.24
C MET A 67 3.66 7.86 -9.30
N SER A 68 4.33 7.24 -8.34
CA SER A 68 4.29 5.78 -8.16
C SER A 68 3.30 5.40 -7.05
N PRO A 69 2.38 4.45 -7.29
CA PRO A 69 1.50 3.93 -6.25
C PRO A 69 2.22 2.99 -5.28
N LEU A 70 3.53 2.76 -5.44
CA LEU A 70 4.32 1.84 -4.62
C LEU A 70 5.05 2.52 -3.45
N GLY A 71 4.81 3.81 -3.23
CA GLY A 71 5.30 4.50 -2.03
C GLY A 71 4.81 3.80 -0.75
N GLY A 72 5.69 3.63 0.23
CA GLY A 72 5.39 2.87 1.45
C GLY A 72 5.79 3.53 2.76
N GLU A 73 6.40 4.72 2.72
CA GLU A 73 6.92 5.39 3.94
C GLU A 73 5.80 5.76 4.93
N HIS A 74 4.58 5.98 4.43
CA HIS A 74 3.40 6.29 5.23
C HIS A 74 2.68 5.06 5.80
N ILE A 75 3.15 3.85 5.49
CA ILE A 75 2.54 2.59 5.94
C ILE A 75 3.38 2.03 7.08
N ASN A 76 2.80 1.98 8.28
CA ASN A 76 3.38 1.22 9.36
C ASN A 76 3.10 -0.28 9.12
N LEU A 77 4.15 -1.07 8.97
CA LEU A 77 4.07 -2.53 8.78
C LEU A 77 4.26 -3.28 10.10
N LEU A 78 4.72 -2.60 11.16
CA LEU A 78 5.03 -3.19 12.46
C LEU A 78 3.94 -2.86 13.48
N GLY A 79 3.72 -3.77 14.42
CA GLY A 79 2.73 -3.64 15.49
C GLY A 79 1.63 -4.69 15.42
N GLU A 80 0.70 -4.59 16.36
CA GLU A 80 -0.45 -5.48 16.46
C GLU A 80 -1.69 -4.83 15.85
N TYR A 81 -2.35 -5.54 14.95
CA TYR A 81 -3.52 -5.06 14.23
C TYR A 81 -4.72 -5.95 14.57
N HIS A 82 -5.78 -5.31 15.08
CA HIS A 82 -7.04 -5.98 15.35
C HIS A 82 -8.04 -5.59 14.26
N PHE A 83 -8.57 -6.61 13.56
CA PHE A 83 -9.58 -6.41 12.53
C PHE A 83 -10.95 -6.75 13.11
N ASN A 84 -11.89 -5.82 13.02
CA ASN A 84 -13.30 -6.10 13.31
C ASN A 84 -14.00 -6.45 11.99
N SER A 85 -14.41 -7.70 11.83
CA SER A 85 -15.11 -8.21 10.64
C SER A 85 -16.51 -7.64 10.46
N GLU A 86 -17.14 -7.13 11.51
CA GLU A 86 -18.46 -6.50 11.45
C GLU A 86 -18.39 -5.06 10.91
N LYS A 87 -17.19 -4.47 10.90
CA LYS A 87 -16.99 -3.10 10.43
C LYS A 87 -16.82 -3.10 8.91
N VAL A 88 -17.92 -2.96 8.19
CA VAL A 88 -17.91 -2.79 6.73
C VAL A 88 -17.32 -1.42 6.40
N VAL A 89 -16.11 -1.41 5.84
CA VAL A 89 -15.45 -0.19 5.37
C VAL A 89 -15.81 0.00 3.90
N SER A 90 -16.52 1.09 3.58
CA SER A 90 -16.79 1.48 2.18
C SER A 90 -15.51 1.99 1.52
N LEU A 91 -15.42 1.89 0.19
CA LEU A 91 -14.34 2.45 -0.61
C LEU A 91 -14.15 3.96 -0.37
N ASP A 92 -15.22 4.66 0.05
CA ASP A 92 -15.21 6.09 0.35
C ASP A 92 -14.73 6.43 1.77
N SER A 93 -14.60 5.44 2.65
CA SER A 93 -14.16 5.58 4.05
C SER A 93 -12.63 5.75 4.19
N LEU A 94 -11.99 6.33 3.17
CA LEU A 94 -10.56 6.64 3.17
C LEU A 94 -10.25 7.68 4.24
N ARG A 95 -9.06 7.57 4.85
CA ARG A 95 -8.60 8.53 5.86
C ARG A 95 -8.65 9.96 5.28
N PRO A 96 -8.99 10.97 6.10
CA PRO A 96 -9.00 12.34 5.64
C PRO A 96 -7.59 12.77 5.20
N LEU A 97 -7.53 13.58 4.14
CA LEU A 97 -6.28 14.18 3.68
C LEU A 97 -5.86 15.25 4.68
N LYS A 98 -4.59 15.26 5.06
CA LYS A 98 -4.00 16.35 5.84
C LYS A 98 -3.60 17.46 4.87
N LEU A 99 -4.42 18.50 4.79
CA LEU A 99 -4.10 19.72 4.04
C LEU A 99 -3.46 20.69 5.04
N SER A 100 -2.21 21.09 4.81
CA SER A 100 -1.48 22.09 5.60
C SER A 100 -1.45 23.42 4.86
#